data_AF-A0A2H6K2I2-F1
#
_entry.id   AF-A0A2H6K2I2-F1
#
_cell.length_a   1.000
_cell.length_b   1.000
_cell.length_c   1.000
_cell.angle_alpha   90.00
_cell.angle_beta   90.00
_cell.angle_gamma   90.00
#
_symmetry.space_group_name_H-M   'P 1'
#
loop_
_entity.id
_entity.type
_entity.pdbx_description
1 polymer ?
#
loop_
_entity_poly.entity_id
_entity_poly.type
_entity_poly.pdbx_seq_one_letter_code
_entity_poly.pdbx_strand_id
1 'polypeptide(L)'
;MVEVQAQLDDRQKILEKRLLSTYKSDDSGFIEVVMGSDDFSDFLTRVDMVNAIADEDRELIESIRASRQTVEDDLASLQGKEEELAGLLSQLNDSQQALLAAQEEQQTVLASIQSQRDLTDSQIAQIQAQAASIEATMSSIQGQAASPAGESGDYNSAPAAGGSSLTVTATAYCLAGTTATGMPVGRGIIAVDPGVIPLGSRVHVSGYGNAIAADTGGAVHGNKIDVWLPCGEANAWGVRTVTITLY
;
A
#
# COMPACT_ATOMS: atom_id res chain seq x y z
N MET A 1 -35.16 -15.91 22.90
CA MET A 1 -34.31 -16.71 23.81
C MET A 1 -34.93 -16.90 25.19
N VAL A 2 -35.08 -15.86 26.03
CA VAL A 2 -35.63 -16.01 27.40
C VAL A 2 -37.05 -16.60 27.42
N GLU A 3 -37.91 -16.15 26.52
CA GLU A 3 -39.29 -16.65 26.43
C GLU A 3 -39.37 -18.11 25.94
N VAL A 4 -38.48 -18.51 25.02
CA VAL A 4 -38.42 -19.88 24.48
C VAL A 4 -37.84 -20.84 25.52
N GLN A 5 -36.84 -20.42 26.29
CA GLN A 5 -36.30 -21.20 27.41
C GLN A 5 -37.32 -21.38 28.53
N ALA A 6 -38.06 -20.34 28.89
CA ALA A 6 -39.12 -20.44 29.90
C ALA A 6 -40.23 -21.42 29.47
N GLN A 7 -40.66 -21.34 28.20
CA GLN A 7 -41.64 -22.28 27.64
C GLN A 7 -41.10 -23.72 27.58
N LEU A 8 -39.81 -23.90 27.27
CA LEU A 8 -39.15 -25.20 27.26
C LEU A 8 -39.11 -25.80 28.68
N ASP A 9 -38.73 -25.02 29.68
CA ASP A 9 -38.68 -25.45 31.08
C ASP A 9 -40.06 -25.86 31.59
N ASP A 10 -41.10 -25.10 31.25
CA ASP A 10 -42.46 -25.41 31.67
C ASP A 10 -42.98 -26.69 31.00
N ARG A 11 -42.68 -26.90 29.71
CA ARG A 11 -43.00 -28.15 28.99
C ARG A 11 -42.23 -29.34 29.55
N GLN A 12 -40.94 -29.16 29.90
CA GLN A 12 -40.13 -30.21 30.53
C GLN A 12 -40.68 -30.61 31.91
N LYS A 13 -41.10 -29.65 32.73
CA LYS A 13 -41.74 -29.94 34.04
C LYS A 13 -43.05 -30.71 33.89
N ILE A 14 -43.85 -30.39 32.87
CA ILE A 14 -45.09 -31.12 32.57
C ILE A 14 -44.75 -32.57 32.20
N LEU A 15 -43.80 -32.77 31.29
CA LEU A 15 -43.33 -34.08 30.89
C LEU A 15 -42.77 -34.88 32.07
N GLU A 16 -41.93 -34.24 32.91
CA GLU A 16 -41.35 -34.86 34.11
C GLU A 16 -42.43 -35.34 35.09
N LYS A 17 -43.44 -34.51 35.38
CA LYS A 17 -44.57 -34.89 36.24
C LYS A 17 -45.34 -36.07 35.68
N ARG A 18 -45.60 -36.09 34.35
CA ARG A 18 -46.30 -37.18 33.65
C ARG A 18 -45.48 -38.48 33.69
N LEU A 19 -44.18 -38.43 33.36
CA LEU A 19 -43.28 -39.58 33.44
C LEU A 19 -43.17 -40.13 34.86
N LEU A 20 -43.07 -39.25 35.86
CA LEU A 20 -43.00 -39.65 37.26
C LEU A 20 -44.31 -40.29 37.74
N SER A 21 -45.47 -39.80 37.30
CA SER A 21 -46.75 -40.44 37.60
C SER A 21 -46.87 -41.82 36.95
N THR A 22 -46.39 -41.96 35.71
CA THR A 22 -46.35 -43.24 35.00
C THR A 22 -45.37 -44.22 35.65
N TYR A 23 -44.23 -43.76 36.17
CA TYR A 23 -43.27 -44.63 36.84
C TYR A 23 -43.71 -45.05 38.26
N LYS A 24 -44.35 -44.13 39.01
CA LYS A 24 -44.88 -44.42 40.36
C LYS A 24 -46.11 -45.33 40.34
N SER A 25 -46.84 -45.30 39.24
CA SER A 25 -47.92 -46.24 38.96
C SER A 25 -47.29 -47.41 38.20
N ASP A 26 -46.74 -48.39 38.93
CA ASP A 26 -46.09 -49.58 38.34
C ASP A 26 -46.91 -50.11 37.15
N ASP A 27 -46.25 -50.69 36.13
CA ASP A 27 -46.73 -50.95 34.75
C ASP A 27 -48.15 -51.58 34.62
N SER A 28 -48.68 -52.10 35.73
CA SER A 28 -50.09 -52.43 35.95
C SER A 28 -51.09 -51.29 35.84
N GLY A 29 -50.73 -50.01 36.00
CA GLY A 29 -51.69 -48.90 36.11
C GLY A 29 -52.57 -48.67 34.87
N PHE A 30 -52.02 -48.78 33.66
CA PHE A 30 -52.81 -48.64 32.42
C PHE A 30 -53.67 -49.88 32.15
N ILE A 31 -53.13 -51.07 32.42
CA ILE A 31 -53.87 -52.32 32.30
C ILE A 31 -55.00 -52.35 33.33
N GLU A 32 -54.79 -51.86 34.55
CA GLU A 32 -55.79 -51.77 35.61
C GLU A 32 -56.89 -50.75 35.27
N VAL A 33 -56.53 -49.57 34.74
CA VAL A 33 -57.51 -48.58 34.28
C VAL A 33 -58.40 -49.11 33.17
N VAL A 34 -57.82 -49.87 32.23
CA VAL A 34 -58.54 -50.48 31.11
C VAL A 34 -59.34 -51.72 31.54
N MET A 35 -58.80 -52.57 32.43
CA MET A 35 -59.46 -53.79 32.92
C MET A 35 -60.52 -53.53 34.00
N GLY A 36 -60.48 -52.36 34.67
CA GLY A 36 -61.47 -51.92 35.66
C GLY A 36 -62.74 -51.30 35.06
N SER A 37 -63.00 -51.53 33.77
CA SER A 37 -64.19 -51.03 33.07
C SER A 37 -65.45 -51.79 33.48
N ASP A 38 -66.57 -51.08 33.62
CA ASP A 38 -67.86 -51.70 34.00
C ASP A 38 -68.51 -52.48 32.84
N ASP A 39 -68.22 -52.10 31.58
CA ASP A 39 -68.73 -52.75 30.36
C ASP A 39 -67.79 -52.61 29.14
N PHE A 40 -68.11 -53.30 28.04
CA PHE A 40 -67.29 -53.32 26.82
C PHE A 40 -67.19 -51.95 26.11
N SER A 41 -68.21 -51.08 26.24
CA SER A 41 -68.17 -49.74 25.67
C SER A 41 -67.26 -48.80 26.49
N ASP A 42 -67.27 -48.92 27.83
CA ASP A 42 -66.35 -48.23 28.72
C ASP A 42 -64.89 -48.71 28.51
N PHE A 43 -64.69 -50.02 28.34
CA PHE A 43 -63.38 -50.59 27.98
C PHE A 43 -62.79 -49.95 26.72
N LEU A 44 -63.56 -49.92 25.62
CA LEU A 44 -63.10 -49.34 24.35
C LEU A 44 -62.79 -47.85 24.49
N THR A 45 -63.62 -47.11 25.21
CA THR A 45 -63.41 -45.67 25.46
C THR A 45 -62.10 -45.41 26.21
N ARG A 46 -61.78 -46.25 27.20
CA ARG A 46 -60.53 -46.14 27.98
C ARG A 46 -59.31 -46.52 27.16
N VAL A 47 -59.41 -47.56 26.31
CA VAL A 47 -58.35 -47.92 25.36
C VAL A 47 -58.08 -46.76 24.40
N ASP A 48 -59.12 -46.15 23.84
CA ASP A 48 -58.99 -45.00 22.94
C ASP A 48 -58.36 -43.79 23.66
N MET A 49 -58.76 -43.52 24.91
CA MET A 49 -58.20 -42.44 25.72
C MET A 49 -56.73 -42.65 26.05
N VAL A 50 -56.31 -43.87 26.40
CA VAL A 50 -54.90 -44.20 26.64
C VAL A 50 -54.06 -44.03 25.38
N ASN A 51 -54.57 -44.45 24.22
CA ASN A 51 -53.89 -44.23 22.94
C ASN A 51 -53.77 -42.75 22.60
N ALA A 52 -54.83 -41.96 22.78
CA ALA A 52 -54.80 -40.51 22.55
C ALA A 52 -53.77 -39.78 23.45
N ILE A 53 -53.68 -40.17 24.72
CA ILE A 53 -52.67 -39.63 25.65
C ILE A 53 -51.25 -40.01 25.21
N ALA A 54 -51.05 -41.27 24.80
CA ALA A 54 -49.74 -41.73 24.33
C ALA A 54 -49.29 -40.99 23.06
N ASP A 55 -50.22 -40.63 22.17
CA ASP A 55 -49.93 -39.83 20.98
C ASP A 55 -49.60 -38.37 21.33
N GLU A 56 -50.35 -37.75 22.25
CA GLU A 56 -50.05 -36.39 22.74
C GLU A 56 -48.68 -36.32 23.45
N ASP A 57 -48.33 -37.34 24.25
CA ASP A 57 -47.03 -37.41 24.91
C ASP A 57 -45.88 -37.61 23.92
N ARG A 58 -46.09 -38.38 22.83
CA ARG A 58 -45.10 -38.47 21.73
C ARG A 58 -44.90 -37.12 21.06
N GLU A 59 -45.97 -36.40 20.73
CA GLU A 59 -45.88 -35.06 20.14
C GLU A 59 -45.19 -34.06 21.07
N LEU A 60 -45.48 -34.11 22.38
CA LEU A 60 -44.84 -33.27 23.38
C LEU A 60 -43.32 -33.53 23.43
N ILE A 61 -42.90 -34.80 23.44
CA ILE A 61 -41.48 -35.18 23.42
C ILE A 61 -40.79 -34.68 22.15
N GLU A 62 -41.41 -34.85 20.98
CA GLU A 62 -40.85 -34.34 19.72
C GLU A 62 -40.74 -32.80 19.73
N SER A 63 -41.76 -32.10 20.24
CA SER A 63 -41.74 -30.64 20.36
C SER A 63 -40.65 -30.12 21.31
N ILE A 64 -40.40 -30.83 22.42
CA ILE A 64 -39.33 -30.52 23.37
C ILE A 64 -37.97 -30.78 22.72
N ARG A 65 -37.81 -31.90 22.00
CA ARG A 65 -36.57 -32.20 21.28
C ARG A 65 -36.28 -31.14 20.23
N ALA A 66 -37.26 -30.78 19.41
CA ALA A 66 -37.13 -29.72 18.41
C ALA A 66 -36.78 -28.37 19.04
N SER A 67 -37.47 -27.99 20.12
CA SER A 67 -37.20 -26.73 20.83
C SER A 67 -35.80 -26.69 21.45
N ARG A 68 -35.33 -27.82 22.00
CA ARG A 68 -33.95 -27.95 22.49
C ARG A 68 -32.93 -27.77 21.37
N GLN A 69 -33.16 -28.43 20.23
CA GLN A 69 -32.27 -28.30 19.07
C GLN A 69 -32.19 -26.84 18.60
N THR A 70 -33.32 -26.13 18.50
CA THR A 70 -33.33 -24.71 18.12
C THR A 70 -32.55 -23.86 19.12
N VAL A 71 -32.69 -24.09 20.42
CA VAL A 71 -31.91 -23.36 21.44
C VAL A 71 -30.42 -23.64 21.32
N GLU A 72 -30.02 -24.90 21.04
CA GLU A 72 -28.63 -25.28 20.81
C GLU A 72 -28.05 -24.62 19.55
N ASP A 73 -28.80 -24.62 18.45
CA ASP A 73 -28.42 -23.97 17.19
C ASP A 73 -28.30 -22.45 17.35
N ASP A 74 -29.25 -21.82 18.05
CA ASP A 74 -29.23 -20.38 18.33
C ASP A 74 -28.03 -20.00 19.21
N LEU A 75 -27.70 -20.81 20.22
CA LEU A 75 -26.54 -20.59 21.08
C LEU A 75 -25.25 -20.68 20.26
N ALA A 76 -25.11 -21.69 19.39
CA ALA A 76 -23.97 -21.81 18.50
C ALA A 76 -23.87 -20.61 17.54
N SER A 77 -24.99 -20.13 17.00
CA SER A 77 -25.01 -18.93 16.14
C SER A 77 -24.60 -17.67 16.91
N LEU A 78 -25.04 -17.50 18.16
CA LEU A 78 -24.64 -16.37 19.00
C LEU A 78 -23.15 -16.39 19.33
N GLN A 79 -22.61 -17.56 19.68
CA GLN A 79 -21.17 -17.73 19.91
C GLN A 79 -20.36 -17.37 18.66
N GLY A 80 -20.79 -17.83 17.48
CA GLY A 80 -20.15 -17.47 16.21
C GLY A 80 -20.19 -15.97 15.93
N LYS A 81 -21.30 -15.30 16.24
CA LYS A 81 -21.43 -13.83 16.11
C LYS A 81 -20.55 -13.09 17.11
N GLU A 82 -20.41 -13.58 18.35
CA GLU A 82 -19.51 -12.98 19.35
C GLU A 82 -18.05 -13.07 18.89
N GLU A 83 -17.64 -14.21 18.34
CA GLU A 83 -16.30 -14.40 17.78
C GLU A 83 -16.06 -13.50 16.54
N GLU A 84 -17.05 -13.40 15.64
CA GLU A 84 -17.00 -12.50 14.49
C GLU A 84 -16.87 -11.03 14.93
N LEU A 85 -17.67 -10.60 15.91
CA LEU A 85 -17.60 -9.23 16.46
C LEU A 85 -16.25 -8.95 17.13
N ALA A 86 -15.69 -9.91 17.87
CA ALA A 86 -14.37 -9.77 18.46
C ALA A 86 -13.29 -9.61 17.37
N GLY A 87 -13.37 -10.38 16.28
CA GLY A 87 -12.50 -10.24 15.12
C GLY A 87 -12.62 -8.87 14.44
N LEU A 88 -13.85 -8.40 14.22
CA LEU A 88 -14.11 -7.08 13.63
C LEU A 88 -13.58 -5.94 14.50
N LEU A 89 -13.72 -6.02 15.83
CA LEU A 89 -13.17 -5.01 16.74
C LEU A 89 -11.64 -4.96 16.67
N SER A 90 -10.97 -6.11 16.58
CA SER A 90 -9.52 -6.15 16.38
C SER A 90 -9.12 -5.48 15.06
N GLN A 91 -9.78 -5.86 13.95
CA GLN A 91 -9.52 -5.27 12.64
C GLN A 91 -9.77 -3.75 12.62
N LEU A 92 -10.84 -3.30 13.28
CA LEU A 92 -11.14 -1.87 13.39
C LEU A 92 -10.02 -1.13 14.13
N ASN A 93 -9.56 -1.66 15.26
CA ASN A 93 -8.47 -1.07 16.01
C ASN A 93 -7.17 -1.03 15.19
N ASP A 94 -6.82 -2.11 14.49
CA ASP A 94 -5.64 -2.17 13.62
C ASP A 94 -5.76 -1.16 12.47
N SER A 95 -6.94 -1.03 11.86
CA SER A 95 -7.19 -0.05 10.80
C SER A 95 -7.09 1.39 11.30
N GLN A 96 -7.53 1.66 12.53
CA GLN A 96 -7.42 2.98 13.16
C GLN A 96 -5.95 3.32 13.43
N GLN A 97 -5.17 2.39 13.96
CA GLN A 97 -3.74 2.58 14.20
C GLN A 97 -2.98 2.80 12.89
N ALA A 98 -3.28 2.01 11.86
CA ALA A 98 -2.69 2.18 10.53
C ALA A 98 -3.02 3.56 9.93
N LEU A 99 -4.25 4.04 10.10
CA LEU A 99 -4.66 5.37 9.63
C LEU A 99 -3.90 6.49 10.36
N LEU A 100 -3.75 6.38 11.69
CA LEU A 100 -2.99 7.36 12.48
C LEU A 100 -1.51 7.36 12.07
N ALA A 101 -0.90 6.19 11.90
CA ALA A 101 0.48 6.07 11.42
C ALA A 101 0.64 6.69 10.01
N ALA A 102 -0.30 6.43 9.10
CA ALA A 102 -0.28 7.02 7.75
C ALA A 102 -0.46 8.56 7.79
N GLN A 103 -1.25 9.09 8.71
CA GLN A 103 -1.39 10.54 8.91
C GLN A 103 -0.10 11.16 9.42
N GLU A 104 0.58 10.53 10.37
CA GLU A 104 1.89 10.99 10.87
C GLU A 104 2.94 10.97 9.76
N GLU A 105 3.01 9.87 8.99
CA GLU A 105 3.91 9.78 7.83
C GLU A 105 3.65 10.90 6.82
N GLN A 106 2.38 11.16 6.47
CA GLN A 106 2.01 12.27 5.59
C GLN A 106 2.50 13.62 6.12
N GLN A 107 2.37 13.90 7.42
CA GLN A 107 2.85 15.14 8.03
C GLN A 107 4.37 15.26 7.95
N THR A 108 5.10 14.18 8.20
CA THR A 108 6.58 14.18 8.09
C THR A 108 7.05 14.42 6.65
N VAL A 109 6.34 13.86 5.67
CA VAL A 109 6.61 14.08 4.24
C VAL A 109 6.31 15.53 3.86
N LEU A 110 5.19 16.11 4.32
CA LEU A 110 4.89 17.51 4.06
C LEU A 110 5.94 18.45 4.68
N ALA A 111 6.40 18.17 5.90
CA ALA A 111 7.44 18.94 6.56
C ALA A 111 8.78 18.86 5.82
N SER A 112 9.17 17.67 5.32
CA SER A 112 10.41 17.53 4.56
C SER A 112 10.33 18.22 3.20
N ILE A 113 9.19 18.16 2.52
CA ILE A 113 8.94 18.90 1.27
C ILE A 113 9.02 20.41 1.50
N GLN A 114 8.43 20.92 2.58
CA GLN A 114 8.51 22.35 2.93
C GLN A 114 9.95 22.78 3.18
N SER A 115 10.69 22.03 4.01
CA SER A 115 12.11 22.32 4.27
C SER A 115 12.96 22.29 2.99
N GLN A 116 12.68 21.37 2.07
CA GLN A 116 13.40 21.28 0.80
C GLN A 116 13.07 22.46 -0.13
N ARG A 117 11.81 22.93 -0.11
CA ARG A 117 11.41 24.15 -0.83
C ARG A 117 12.13 25.38 -0.30
N ASP A 118 12.14 25.59 1.02
CA ASP A 118 12.80 26.74 1.64
C ASP A 118 14.32 26.78 1.34
N LEU A 119 14.96 25.61 1.34
CA LEU A 119 16.37 25.47 0.95
C LEU A 119 16.58 25.84 -0.51
N THR A 120 15.70 25.36 -1.40
CA THR A 120 15.78 25.61 -2.83
C THR A 120 15.52 27.09 -3.14
N ASP A 121 14.54 27.72 -2.49
CA ASP A 121 14.26 29.16 -2.61
C ASP A 121 15.46 29.99 -2.16
N SER A 122 16.13 29.59 -1.07
CA SER A 122 17.37 30.21 -0.60
C SER A 122 18.51 30.07 -1.62
N GLN A 123 18.65 28.90 -2.26
CA GLN A 123 19.64 28.66 -3.31
C GLN A 123 19.34 29.50 -4.57
N ILE A 124 18.08 29.58 -5.00
CA ILE A 124 17.66 30.42 -6.12
C ILE A 124 17.99 31.88 -5.84
N ALA A 125 17.69 32.38 -4.64
CA ALA A 125 18.01 33.75 -4.25
C ALA A 125 19.52 34.02 -4.27
N GLN A 126 20.36 33.08 -3.80
CA GLN A 126 21.81 33.20 -3.88
C GLN A 126 22.31 33.22 -5.33
N ILE A 127 21.81 32.33 -6.19
CA ILE A 127 22.19 32.28 -7.61
C ILE A 127 21.77 33.57 -8.33
N GLN A 128 20.59 34.10 -8.05
CA GLN A 128 20.14 35.38 -8.62
C GLN A 128 21.00 36.55 -8.15
N ALA A 129 21.38 36.59 -6.87
CA ALA A 129 22.30 37.61 -6.35
C ALA A 129 23.70 37.49 -6.99
N GLN A 130 24.21 36.28 -7.18
CA GLN A 130 25.46 36.02 -7.90
C GLN A 130 25.37 36.50 -9.36
N ALA A 131 24.30 36.12 -10.08
CA ALA A 131 24.07 36.55 -11.45
C ALA A 131 24.03 38.08 -11.57
N ALA A 132 23.30 38.77 -10.68
CA ALA A 132 23.26 40.23 -10.65
C ALA A 132 24.63 40.87 -10.37
N SER A 133 25.44 40.27 -9.49
CA SER A 133 26.81 40.74 -9.23
C SER A 133 27.76 40.54 -10.41
N ILE A 134 27.61 39.43 -11.15
CA ILE A 134 28.36 39.14 -12.37
C ILE A 134 27.98 40.14 -13.47
N GLU A 135 26.69 40.41 -13.67
CA GLU A 135 26.21 41.41 -14.64
C GLU A 135 26.71 42.82 -14.32
N ALA A 136 26.71 43.23 -13.04
CA ALA A 136 27.27 44.50 -12.61
C ALA A 136 28.78 44.58 -12.90
N THR A 137 29.52 43.50 -12.62
CA THR A 137 30.95 43.41 -12.91
C THR A 137 31.21 43.49 -14.41
N MET A 138 30.46 42.75 -15.23
CA MET A 138 30.57 42.73 -16.68
C MET A 138 30.30 44.12 -17.30
N SER A 139 29.29 44.83 -16.79
CA SER A 139 28.97 46.20 -17.20
C SER A 139 30.11 47.19 -16.88
N SER A 140 30.79 47.02 -15.74
CA SER A 140 31.95 47.85 -15.38
C SER A 140 33.18 47.58 -16.27
N ILE A 141 33.42 46.31 -16.66
CA ILE A 141 34.50 45.91 -17.56
C ILE A 141 34.27 46.47 -18.97
N GLN A 142 33.03 46.40 -19.49
CA GLN A 142 32.70 46.99 -20.79
C GLN A 142 32.77 48.53 -20.78
N GLY A 143 32.41 49.18 -19.68
CA GLY A 143 32.57 50.63 -19.50
C GLY A 143 34.03 51.09 -19.49
N GLN A 144 34.96 50.25 -19.04
CA GLN A 144 36.40 50.50 -19.10
C GLN A 144 37.07 50.12 -20.44
N ALA A 145 36.37 49.40 -21.33
CA ALA A 145 36.85 49.06 -22.67
C ALA A 145 36.49 50.13 -23.74
N ALA A 146 35.75 51.18 -23.38
CA ALA A 146 35.35 52.25 -24.29
C ALA A 146 36.29 53.49 -24.20
N SER A 147 37.51 53.37 -24.72
CA SER A 147 38.29 54.48 -25.28
C SER A 147 39.26 53.97 -26.37
N PRO A 148 39.51 54.75 -27.44
CA PRO A 148 39.71 54.19 -28.77
C PRO A 148 41.20 54.00 -29.12
N ALA A 149 41.52 52.82 -29.65
CA ALA A 149 42.68 52.54 -30.49
C ALA A 149 42.20 51.41 -31.41
N GLY A 150 42.10 51.57 -32.73
CA GLY A 150 43.22 51.89 -33.60
C GLY A 150 43.67 50.58 -34.24
N GLU A 151 43.49 50.50 -35.56
CA GLU A 151 44.00 49.49 -36.51
C GLU A 151 43.16 48.25 -36.85
N SER A 152 43.18 48.03 -38.16
CA SER A 152 42.41 47.16 -39.03
C SER A 152 42.79 45.69 -38.94
N GLY A 153 41.78 44.82 -38.94
CA GLY A 153 41.91 43.39 -39.21
C GLY A 153 40.57 42.80 -39.60
N ASP A 154 40.34 42.66 -40.90
CA ASP A 154 39.25 41.89 -41.48
C ASP A 154 39.51 40.40 -41.22
N TYR A 155 38.65 39.75 -40.41
CA TYR A 155 38.28 38.34 -40.60
C TYR A 155 36.84 38.12 -40.12
N ASN A 156 36.01 37.82 -41.10
CA ASN A 156 34.66 37.30 -41.01
C ASN A 156 34.60 35.94 -40.25
N SER A 157 33.97 35.84 -39.08
CA SER A 157 33.12 34.68 -38.68
C SER A 157 32.26 34.95 -37.41
N ALA A 158 30.94 34.80 -37.59
CA ALA A 158 29.82 34.43 -36.69
C ALA A 158 29.93 34.52 -35.13
N PRO A 159 28.82 34.90 -34.44
CA PRO A 159 28.82 35.26 -33.02
C PRO A 159 28.94 34.07 -32.06
N ALA A 160 29.72 34.31 -31.00
CA ALA A 160 29.93 33.44 -29.86
C ALA A 160 28.65 33.24 -29.03
N ALA A 161 28.24 31.99 -28.84
CA ALA A 161 27.39 31.57 -27.71
C ALA A 161 28.32 30.97 -26.64
N GLY A 162 28.44 31.66 -25.50
CA GLY A 162 29.40 31.37 -24.45
C GLY A 162 29.10 30.10 -23.66
N GLY A 163 29.53 28.96 -24.18
CA GLY A 163 29.73 27.73 -23.41
C GLY A 163 31.21 27.40 -23.35
N SER A 164 31.74 27.06 -22.17
CA SER A 164 33.12 26.56 -22.05
C SER A 164 33.21 25.20 -22.75
N SER A 165 34.06 25.10 -23.77
CA SER A 165 34.29 23.84 -24.47
C SER A 165 35.51 23.12 -23.89
N LEU A 166 35.38 21.82 -23.69
CA LEU A 166 36.44 20.95 -23.17
C LEU A 166 36.59 19.73 -24.07
N THR A 167 37.82 19.32 -24.33
CA THR A 167 38.10 18.08 -25.06
C THR A 167 38.30 16.94 -24.06
N VAL A 168 37.47 15.91 -24.19
CA VAL A 168 37.44 14.76 -23.26
C VAL A 168 37.47 13.44 -24.00
N THR A 169 37.95 12.39 -23.34
CA THR A 169 37.85 11.01 -23.84
C THR A 169 36.48 10.45 -23.46
N ALA A 170 35.65 10.13 -24.45
CA ALA A 170 34.35 9.52 -24.27
C ALA A 170 34.40 8.01 -24.49
N THR A 171 34.01 7.27 -23.46
CA THR A 171 33.67 5.84 -23.54
C THR A 171 32.15 5.67 -23.58
N ALA A 172 31.68 4.49 -23.98
CA ALA A 172 30.26 4.17 -23.90
C ALA A 172 30.04 2.83 -23.19
N TYR A 173 28.96 2.77 -22.42
CA TYR A 173 28.47 1.57 -21.75
C TYR A 173 26.98 1.36 -22.04
N CYS A 174 26.53 0.11 -21.91
CA CYS A 174 25.15 -0.27 -22.25
C CYS A 174 24.45 -1.10 -21.16
N LEU A 175 25.03 -1.17 -19.96
CA LEU A 175 24.46 -1.91 -18.85
C LEU A 175 23.19 -1.21 -18.34
N ALA A 176 22.19 -2.02 -17.99
CA ALA A 176 21.01 -1.54 -17.28
C ALA A 176 21.33 -1.40 -15.79
N GLY A 177 20.85 -0.33 -15.15
CA GLY A 177 21.13 -0.03 -13.75
C GLY A 177 20.57 1.32 -13.31
N THR A 178 20.97 1.74 -12.11
CA THR A 178 20.60 3.03 -11.52
C THR A 178 21.87 3.84 -11.35
N THR A 179 21.87 5.11 -11.76
CA THR A 179 23.03 6.01 -11.59
C THR A 179 23.28 6.31 -10.11
N ALA A 180 24.46 6.82 -9.75
CA ALA A 180 24.79 7.23 -8.38
C ALA A 180 23.82 8.29 -7.81
N THR A 181 23.09 9.00 -8.66
CA THR A 181 22.06 9.98 -8.29
C THR A 181 20.64 9.40 -8.19
N GLY A 182 20.46 8.09 -8.39
CA GLY A 182 19.16 7.43 -8.28
C GLY A 182 18.29 7.47 -9.54
N MET A 183 18.80 8.01 -10.66
CA MET A 183 18.07 8.05 -11.93
C MET A 183 18.26 6.74 -12.70
N PRO A 184 17.23 6.27 -13.44
CA PRO A 184 17.40 5.14 -14.34
C PRO A 184 18.42 5.49 -15.41
N VAL A 185 19.43 4.65 -15.62
CA VAL A 185 20.43 4.87 -16.69
C VAL A 185 19.72 4.89 -18.05
N GLY A 186 20.06 5.85 -18.88
CA GLY A 186 19.41 6.06 -20.16
C GLY A 186 20.11 7.12 -20.99
N ARG A 187 19.72 7.22 -22.26
CA ARG A 187 20.31 8.18 -23.21
C ARG A 187 20.13 9.60 -22.67
N GLY A 188 21.22 10.37 -22.61
CA GLY A 188 21.22 11.71 -22.05
C GLY A 188 21.68 11.81 -20.59
N ILE A 189 22.08 10.70 -19.96
CA ILE A 189 22.79 10.71 -18.68
C ILE A 189 24.22 10.25 -18.90
N ILE A 190 25.19 11.01 -18.39
CA ILE A 190 26.62 10.70 -18.51
C ILE A 190 27.29 10.63 -17.14
N ALA A 191 28.31 9.78 -17.05
CA ALA A 191 29.23 9.75 -15.92
C ALA A 191 30.43 10.66 -16.17
N VAL A 192 30.79 11.46 -15.17
CA VAL A 192 31.87 12.44 -15.25
C VAL A 192 32.70 12.47 -13.97
N ASP A 193 33.86 13.12 -14.03
CA ASP A 193 34.59 13.52 -12.82
C ASP A 193 34.04 14.86 -12.29
N PRO A 194 33.47 14.91 -11.07
CA PRO A 194 32.96 16.14 -10.47
C PRO A 194 33.98 17.26 -10.32
N GLY A 195 35.28 16.94 -10.28
CA GLY A 195 36.36 17.93 -10.22
C GLY A 195 36.59 18.67 -11.55
N VAL A 196 36.11 18.12 -12.67
CA VAL A 196 36.23 18.70 -14.01
C VAL A 196 34.87 19.17 -14.53
N ILE A 197 33.82 18.38 -14.32
CA ILE A 197 32.44 18.69 -14.72
C ILE A 197 31.54 18.50 -13.50
N PRO A 198 31.02 19.57 -12.89
CA PRO A 198 30.13 19.45 -11.74
C PRO A 198 28.89 18.62 -12.05
N LEU A 199 28.45 17.81 -11.09
CA LEU A 199 27.18 17.08 -11.21
C LEU A 199 26.01 18.07 -11.34
N GLY A 200 25.04 17.73 -12.18
CA GLY A 200 23.91 18.56 -12.57
C GLY A 200 24.15 19.43 -13.82
N SER A 201 25.40 19.51 -14.31
CA SER A 201 25.73 20.32 -15.50
C SER A 201 25.04 19.81 -16.77
N ARG A 202 24.53 20.73 -17.59
CA ARG A 202 24.02 20.42 -18.93
C ARG A 202 25.17 20.50 -19.93
N VAL A 203 25.41 19.41 -20.64
CA VAL A 203 26.49 19.32 -21.62
C VAL A 203 25.94 18.95 -22.99
N HIS A 204 26.56 19.48 -24.04
CA HIS A 204 26.42 18.94 -25.38
C HIS A 204 27.68 18.18 -25.75
N VAL A 205 27.53 16.89 -26.04
CA VAL A 205 28.62 16.01 -26.43
C VAL A 205 28.57 15.81 -27.94
N SER A 206 29.63 16.24 -28.64
CA SER A 206 29.70 16.09 -30.09
C SER A 206 29.53 14.62 -30.52
N GLY A 207 28.54 14.35 -31.36
CA GLY A 207 28.18 13.01 -31.84
C GLY A 207 27.26 12.20 -30.93
N TYR A 208 26.99 12.64 -29.70
CA TYR A 208 26.07 11.98 -28.77
C TYR A 208 24.80 12.81 -28.49
N GLY A 209 24.93 14.14 -28.47
CA GLY A 209 23.84 15.08 -28.24
C GLY A 209 23.87 15.71 -26.85
N ASN A 210 22.72 16.24 -26.41
CA ASN A 210 22.58 16.89 -25.11
C ASN A 210 22.48 15.84 -24.00
N ALA A 211 23.19 16.07 -22.89
CA ALA A 211 23.22 15.19 -21.74
C ALA A 211 23.34 15.96 -20.43
N ILE A 212 23.08 15.27 -19.33
CA ILE A 212 23.21 15.76 -17.96
C ILE A 212 24.29 14.93 -17.25
N ALA A 213 25.24 15.62 -16.61
CA ALA A 213 26.21 15.02 -15.71
C ALA A 213 25.50 14.55 -14.44
N ALA A 214 25.11 13.28 -14.36
CA ALA A 214 24.35 12.77 -13.22
C ALA A 214 24.91 11.48 -12.63
N ASP A 215 26.11 11.09 -13.04
CA ASP A 215 26.75 9.90 -12.51
C ASP A 215 28.25 10.11 -12.31
N THR A 216 28.84 9.30 -11.44
CA THR A 216 30.28 9.30 -11.18
C THR A 216 30.76 7.86 -11.25
N GLY A 217 31.49 7.52 -12.30
CA GLY A 217 32.10 6.20 -12.42
C GLY A 217 33.43 6.16 -11.71
N GLY A 218 33.71 5.12 -10.91
CA GLY A 218 35.00 4.95 -10.23
C GLY A 218 36.23 4.80 -11.16
N ALA A 219 36.01 4.70 -12.47
CA ALA A 219 37.05 4.66 -13.51
C ALA A 219 37.01 5.89 -14.46
N VAL A 220 36.22 6.91 -14.10
CA VAL A 220 36.01 8.14 -14.89
C VAL A 220 36.58 9.32 -14.10
N HIS A 221 37.87 9.57 -14.34
CA HIS A 221 38.63 10.65 -13.68
C HIS A 221 39.28 11.58 -14.72
N GLY A 222 39.37 12.87 -14.39
CA GLY A 222 39.93 13.92 -15.25
C GLY A 222 39.06 14.23 -16.47
N ASN A 223 39.70 14.47 -17.61
CA ASN A 223 39.05 14.79 -18.88
C ASN A 223 38.49 13.53 -19.57
N LYS A 224 37.71 12.73 -18.84
CA LYS A 224 37.07 11.50 -19.33
C LYS A 224 35.59 11.53 -18.99
N ILE A 225 34.77 11.08 -19.93
CA ILE A 225 33.32 10.91 -19.75
C ILE A 225 32.91 9.50 -20.17
N ASP A 226 31.84 8.99 -19.58
CA ASP A 226 31.23 7.72 -19.98
C ASP A 226 29.75 7.94 -20.33
N VAL A 227 29.36 7.57 -21.55
CA VAL A 227 28.01 7.82 -22.07
C VAL A 227 27.19 6.54 -22.15
N TRP A 228 25.92 6.60 -21.78
CA TRP A 228 25.04 5.45 -21.93
C TRP A 228 24.48 5.37 -23.36
N LEU A 229 24.62 4.21 -24.01
CA LEU A 229 24.05 3.90 -25.33
C LEU A 229 23.47 2.47 -25.34
N PRO A 230 22.48 2.17 -26.20
CA PRO A 230 22.08 0.78 -26.47
C PRO A 230 23.27 -0.07 -26.90
N CYS A 231 23.35 -1.36 -26.53
CA CYS A 231 24.57 -2.17 -26.70
C CYS A 231 25.11 -2.22 -28.14
N GLY A 232 24.23 -2.21 -29.16
CA GLY A 232 24.65 -2.12 -30.56
C GLY A 232 25.36 -0.81 -30.90
N GLU A 233 24.87 0.32 -30.37
CA GLU A 233 25.46 1.65 -30.55
C GLU A 233 26.72 1.82 -29.68
N ALA A 234 26.76 1.26 -28.47
CA ALA A 234 27.91 1.35 -27.57
C ALA A 234 29.15 0.64 -28.16
N ASN A 235 28.97 -0.54 -28.76
CA ASN A 235 30.05 -1.26 -29.43
C ASN A 235 30.56 -0.51 -30.67
N ALA A 236 29.68 0.16 -31.42
CA ALA A 236 30.07 1.03 -32.54
C ALA A 236 30.70 2.34 -32.07
N TRP A 237 30.38 2.79 -30.85
CA TRP A 237 30.91 4.03 -30.28
C TRP A 237 32.40 3.93 -29.98
N GLY A 238 32.84 2.85 -29.34
CA GLY A 238 34.24 2.64 -28.95
C GLY A 238 34.76 3.70 -27.97
N VAL A 239 36.08 3.95 -27.97
CA VAL A 239 36.69 5.05 -27.22
C VAL A 239 37.09 6.14 -28.20
N ARG A 240 36.63 7.37 -27.99
CA ARG A 240 36.91 8.49 -28.90
C ARG A 240 37.10 9.80 -28.15
N THR A 241 37.91 10.67 -28.72
CA THR A 241 38.07 12.04 -28.21
C THR A 241 36.97 12.91 -28.79
N VAL A 242 36.19 13.54 -27.92
CA VAL A 242 35.08 14.42 -28.29
C VAL A 242 35.22 15.77 -27.60
N THR A 243 34.73 16.80 -28.27
CA THR A 243 34.57 18.13 -27.67
C THR A 243 33.19 18.20 -27.03
N ILE A 244 33.15 18.58 -25.76
CA ILE A 244 31.92 18.88 -25.03
C ILE A 244 31.77 20.38 -24.88
N THR A 245 30.54 20.86 -24.88
CA THR A 245 30.20 22.26 -24.56
C THR A 245 29.33 22.27 -23.32
N LEU A 246 29.76 23.01 -22.29
CA LEU A 246 29.01 23.21 -21.05
C LEU A 246 28.08 24.42 -21.20
N TYR A 247 26.85 24.31 -20.71
CA TYR A 247 25.85 25.39 -20.65
C TYR A 247 25.42 25.67 -19.22
#